data_AF-A0A7S3XQH5-F1
#
_entry.id   AF-A0A7S3XQH5-F1
#
_cell.length_a   1.000
_cell.length_b   1.000
_cell.length_c   1.000
_cell.angle_alpha   90.00
_cell.angle_beta   90.00
_cell.angle_gamma   90.00
#
_symmetry.space_group_name_H-M   'P 1'
#
loop_
_entity.id
_entity.type
_entity.pdbx_description
1 polymer ?
#
loop_
_entity_poly.entity_id
_entity_poly.type
_entity_poly.pdbx_seq_one_letter_code
_entity_poly.pdbx_strand_id
1 'polypeptide(L)'
;AAAGEVVGAGILDDDVPQAFSHFTYAESRRRLIVVDLQGVLNRRANAFELTDPCIHRADGRVRRGRSYGRTDKGSRGIVAFFRTHRCNPCCAALGLAGEQDF
;
A
#
# COMPACT_ATOMS: atom_id res chain seq x y z
N ALA A 1 3.43 11.93 19.16
CA ALA A 1 2.79 10.82 18.44
C ALA A 1 1.34 10.76 18.90
N ALA A 2 0.38 11.03 18.02
CA ALA A 2 -1.03 10.75 18.32
C ALA A 2 -1.21 9.24 18.15
N ALA A 3 -1.72 8.57 19.18
CA ALA A 3 -2.09 7.17 19.05
C ALA A 3 -3.31 7.08 18.12
N GLY A 4 -3.22 6.31 17.04
CA GLY A 4 -4.33 6.06 16.13
C GLY A 4 -5.53 5.46 16.87
N GLU A 5 -6.74 5.73 16.39
CA GLU A 5 -7.96 5.16 16.97
C GLU A 5 -8.19 3.74 16.42
N VAL A 6 -8.80 2.88 17.23
CA VAL A 6 -9.03 1.47 16.90
C VAL A 6 -10.27 1.34 16.01
N VAL A 7 -10.10 0.83 14.79
CA VAL A 7 -11.14 0.64 13.76
C VAL A 7 -11.81 -0.75 13.82
N GLY A 8 -11.44 -1.60 14.79
CA GLY A 8 -11.95 -2.97 14.91
C GLY A 8 -11.10 -3.87 15.79
N ALA A 9 -10.79 -5.10 15.35
CA ALA A 9 -10.01 -6.12 16.07
C ALA A 9 -8.53 -5.72 16.33
N GLY A 10 -8.30 -4.62 17.03
CA GLY A 10 -6.96 -4.06 17.30
C GLY A 10 -6.31 -3.37 16.10
N ILE A 11 -7.06 -3.10 15.03
CA ILE A 11 -6.58 -2.36 13.84
C ILE A 11 -6.61 -0.86 14.14
N LEU A 12 -5.53 -0.14 13.89
CA LEU A 12 -5.46 1.32 14.00
C LEU A 12 -5.76 1.99 12.66
N ASP A 13 -6.21 3.25 12.68
CA ASP A 13 -6.38 4.06 11.47
C ASP A 13 -5.13 4.01 10.55
N ASP A 14 -3.95 4.21 11.14
CA ASP A 14 -2.67 4.25 10.42
C ASP A 14 -2.24 2.89 9.85
N ASP A 15 -2.86 1.79 10.29
CA ASP A 15 -2.59 0.47 9.73
C ASP A 15 -3.17 0.31 8.33
N VAL A 16 -4.30 0.99 8.06
CA VAL A 16 -5.08 0.80 6.84
C VAL A 16 -4.31 1.24 5.59
N PRO A 17 -3.67 2.42 5.51
CA PRO A 17 -2.90 2.80 4.32
C PRO A 17 -1.74 1.84 4.04
N GLN A 18 -1.01 1.38 5.07
CA GLN A 18 0.10 0.43 4.91
C GLN A 18 -0.40 -0.92 4.40
N ALA A 19 -1.50 -1.42 4.97
CA ALA A 19 -2.12 -2.66 4.54
C ALA A 19 -2.74 -2.55 3.14
N PHE A 20 -3.29 -1.39 2.78
CA PHE A 20 -3.81 -1.14 1.44
C PHE A 20 -2.72 -1.22 0.38
N SER A 21 -1.54 -0.62 0.62
CA SER A 21 -0.39 -0.79 -0.28
C SER A 21 -0.04 -2.27 -0.46
N HIS A 22 0.11 -3.04 0.63
CA HIS A 22 0.37 -4.48 0.53
C HIS A 22 -0.74 -5.22 -0.24
N PHE A 23 -2.00 -4.98 0.11
CA PHE A 23 -3.17 -5.57 -0.54
C PHE A 23 -3.16 -5.35 -2.06
N THR A 24 -2.87 -4.14 -2.53
CA THR A 24 -2.83 -3.87 -3.98
C THR A 24 -1.77 -4.70 -4.71
N TYR A 25 -0.65 -5.01 -4.05
CA TYR A 25 0.38 -5.90 -4.58
C TYR A 25 -0.10 -7.35 -4.65
N ALA A 26 -0.67 -7.86 -3.56
CA ALA A 26 -1.22 -9.21 -3.52
C ALA A 26 -2.35 -9.41 -4.54
N GLU A 27 -3.35 -8.51 -4.53
CA GLU A 27 -4.54 -8.56 -5.38
C GLU A 27 -4.19 -8.45 -6.87
N SER A 28 -3.20 -7.62 -7.22
CA SER A 28 -2.73 -7.50 -8.61
C SER A 28 -1.89 -8.70 -9.08
N ARG A 29 -1.76 -9.74 -8.25
CA ARG A 29 -0.87 -10.90 -8.45
C ARG A 29 0.56 -10.46 -8.64
N ARG A 30 1.04 -9.59 -7.74
CA ARG A 30 2.43 -9.11 -7.66
C ARG A 30 2.86 -8.25 -8.85
N ARG A 31 1.91 -7.59 -9.52
CA ARG A 31 2.18 -6.81 -10.76
C ARG A 31 2.23 -5.31 -10.52
N LEU A 32 1.45 -4.80 -9.58
CA LEU A 32 1.27 -3.38 -9.31
C LEU A 32 1.24 -3.16 -7.80
N ILE A 33 1.77 -2.05 -7.33
CA ILE A 33 1.56 -1.59 -5.95
C ILE A 33 1.20 -0.11 -5.97
N VAL A 34 0.25 0.28 -5.12
CA VAL A 34 -0.09 1.68 -4.89
C VAL A 34 0.60 2.14 -3.61
N VAL A 35 1.41 3.19 -3.69
CA VAL A 35 2.23 3.76 -2.59
C VAL A 35 2.12 5.28 -2.61
N ASP A 36 2.83 5.94 -1.68
CA ASP A 36 2.76 7.41 -1.50
C ASP A 36 1.33 7.88 -1.24
N LEU A 37 0.63 7.16 -0.35
CA LEU A 37 -0.75 7.44 0.02
C LEU A 37 -0.77 8.68 0.91
N GLN A 38 -1.21 9.80 0.35
CA GLN A 38 -1.34 11.09 1.04
C GLN A 38 -2.79 11.53 1.01
N GLY A 39 -3.24 12.26 2.03
CA GLY A 39 -4.62 12.70 2.12
C GLY A 39 -5.09 12.89 3.56
N VAL A 40 -6.40 12.77 3.75
CA VAL A 40 -7.04 13.00 5.05
C VAL A 40 -7.96 11.84 5.44
N LEU A 41 -8.00 11.51 6.73
CA LEU A 41 -9.01 10.62 7.29
C LEU A 41 -10.26 11.43 7.64
N ASN A 42 -11.32 11.26 6.86
CA ASN A 42 -12.64 11.79 7.16
C ASN A 42 -13.37 10.83 8.09
N ARG A 43 -13.24 11.07 9.41
CA ARG A 43 -13.84 10.23 10.44
C ARG A 43 -15.37 10.21 10.43
N ARG A 44 -16.01 11.30 9.98
CA ARG A 44 -17.48 11.34 9.87
C ARG A 44 -17.99 10.40 8.78
N ALA A 45 -17.24 10.28 7.70
CA ALA A 45 -17.53 9.36 6.60
C ALA A 45 -16.90 7.97 6.78
N ASN A 46 -16.06 7.78 7.82
CA ASN A 46 -15.21 6.61 8.01
C ASN A 46 -14.42 6.25 6.73
N ALA A 47 -13.79 7.26 6.12
CA ALA A 47 -13.13 7.12 4.82
C ALA A 47 -11.81 7.88 4.75
N PHE A 48 -10.83 7.30 4.06
CA PHE A 48 -9.63 8.02 3.64
C PHE A 48 -9.88 8.70 2.29
N GLU A 49 -9.74 10.01 2.26
CA GLU A 49 -9.76 10.81 1.04
C GLU A 49 -8.30 11.01 0.61
N LEU A 50 -7.86 10.20 -0.35
CA LEU A 50 -6.46 10.15 -0.80
C LEU A 50 -6.26 10.89 -2.13
N THR A 51 -5.09 11.49 -2.30
CA THR A 51 -4.68 12.20 -3.52
C THR A 51 -3.25 11.82 -3.91
N ASP A 52 -2.95 12.02 -5.19
CA ASP A 52 -1.62 11.90 -5.80
C ASP A 52 -0.85 10.59 -5.51
N PRO A 53 -1.50 9.39 -5.56
CA PRO A 53 -0.78 8.15 -5.29
C PRO A 53 0.27 7.87 -6.37
N CYS A 54 1.33 7.18 -5.97
CA CYS A 54 2.29 6.61 -6.89
C CYS A 54 1.98 5.13 -7.14
N ILE A 55 2.06 4.68 -8.40
CA ILE A 55 1.89 3.27 -8.75
C ILE A 55 3.21 2.73 -9.28
N HIS A 56 3.73 1.68 -8.66
CA HIS A 56 4.89 0.96 -9.19
C HIS A 56 4.47 -0.32 -9.91
N ARG A 57 5.09 -0.59 -11.06
CA ARG A 57 4.83 -1.78 -11.87
C ARG A 57 6.01 -2.76 -11.82
N ALA A 58 5.75 -4.03 -11.52
CA ALA A 58 6.80 -5.04 -11.36
C ALA A 58 7.49 -5.46 -12.67
N ASP A 59 6.90 -5.17 -13.84
CA ASP A 59 7.46 -5.65 -15.12
C ASP A 59 8.71 -4.88 -15.58
N GLY A 60 9.74 -5.63 -15.96
CA GLY A 60 10.99 -5.10 -16.53
C GLY A 60 10.89 -4.75 -18.02
N ARG A 61 9.68 -4.81 -18.61
CA ARG A 61 9.44 -4.49 -20.02
C ARG A 61 8.36 -3.42 -20.09
N VAL A 62 8.74 -2.22 -19.69
CA VAL A 62 8.01 -1.00 -20.04
C VAL A 62 7.97 -0.92 -21.57
N ARG A 63 6.91 -1.47 -22.18
CA ARG A 63 6.54 -1.05 -23.52
C ARG A 63 6.25 0.45 -23.41
N ARG A 64 6.85 1.26 -24.28
CA ARG A 64 6.67 2.72 -24.30
C ARG A 64 5.18 3.05 -24.08
N GLY A 65 4.87 3.81 -23.04
CA GLY A 65 3.51 4.21 -22.69
C GLY A 65 2.78 3.39 -21.62
N ARG A 66 3.44 2.46 -20.92
CA ARG A 66 2.82 1.66 -19.82
C ARG A 66 3.36 1.95 -18.40
N SER A 67 3.93 3.13 -18.18
CA SER A 67 4.30 3.64 -16.85
C SER A 67 3.18 4.49 -16.27
N TYR A 68 2.91 4.40 -14.96
CA TYR A 68 1.89 5.21 -14.27
C TYR A 68 2.41 6.61 -13.89
N GLY A 69 3.24 7.21 -14.75
CA GLY A 69 3.86 8.51 -14.52
C GLY A 69 5.34 8.42 -14.14
N ARG A 70 5.94 9.59 -13.87
CA ARG A 70 7.38 9.75 -13.63
C ARG A 70 7.85 9.19 -12.28
N THR A 71 6.92 8.96 -11.36
CA THR A 71 7.19 8.43 -10.02
C THR A 71 7.22 6.91 -9.98
N ASP A 72 6.80 6.21 -11.05
CA ASP A 72 6.89 4.76 -11.20
C ASP A 72 8.36 4.29 -11.20
N LYS A 73 8.82 3.76 -10.07
CA LYS A 73 10.18 3.20 -9.90
C LYS A 73 10.24 1.70 -10.19
N GLY A 74 9.16 1.13 -10.71
CA GLY A 74 9.02 -0.28 -11.03
C GLY A 74 9.38 -1.22 -9.87
N SER A 75 9.99 -2.37 -10.18
CA SER A 75 10.36 -3.39 -9.19
C SER A 75 11.27 -2.86 -8.09
N ARG A 76 12.11 -1.85 -8.37
CA ARG A 76 12.98 -1.22 -7.34
C ARG A 76 12.16 -0.50 -6.28
N GLY A 77 11.09 0.19 -6.69
CA GLY A 77 10.16 0.84 -5.78
C GLY A 77 9.38 -0.18 -4.93
N ILE A 78 8.95 -1.29 -5.56
CA ILE A 78 8.28 -2.41 -4.86
C ILE A 78 9.19 -3.01 -3.78
N VAL A 79 10.43 -3.37 -4.13
CA VAL A 79 11.42 -3.89 -3.17
C VAL A 79 11.68 -2.88 -2.05
N ALA A 80 11.79 -1.59 -2.38
CA ALA A 80 12.01 -0.55 -1.38
C ALA A 80 10.85 -0.44 -0.38
N PHE A 81 9.60 -0.55 -0.84
CA PHE A 81 8.43 -0.59 0.03
C PHE A 81 8.49 -1.78 0.99
N PHE A 82 8.64 -3.01 0.46
CA PHE A 82 8.62 -4.23 1.28
C PHE A 82 9.80 -4.33 2.25
N ARG A 83 10.97 -3.77 1.92
CA ARG A 83 12.11 -3.72 2.84
C ARG A 83 11.82 -2.98 4.15
N THR A 84 10.88 -2.03 4.13
CA THR A 84 10.50 -1.25 5.32
C THR A 84 9.10 -1.56 5.82
N HIS A 85 8.26 -2.22 5.00
CA HIS A 85 6.92 -2.60 5.39
C HIS A 85 6.97 -3.62 6.53
N ARG A 86 6.12 -3.41 7.53
CA ARG A 86 5.85 -4.39 8.59
C ARG A 86 4.37 -4.72 8.51
N CYS A 87 4.05 -5.98 8.29
CA CYS A 87 2.66 -6.42 8.36
C CYS A 87 2.08 -6.05 9.72
N ASN A 88 0.87 -5.49 9.69
CA ASN A 88 0.15 -5.01 10.85
C ASN A 88 -1.15 -5.81 11.05
N PRO A 89 -1.96 -5.52 12.09
CA PRO A 89 -3.21 -6.23 12.32
C PRO A 89 -4.17 -6.21 11.11
N CYS A 90 -4.17 -5.14 10.30
CA CYS A 90 -4.98 -5.07 9.08
C CYS A 90 -4.46 -6.03 8.01
N CYS A 91 -3.14 -6.11 7.77
CA CYS A 91 -2.54 -7.11 6.89
C CYS A 91 -2.90 -8.54 7.32
N ALA A 92 -2.85 -8.82 8.63
CA ALA A 92 -3.19 -10.14 9.17
C ALA A 92 -4.68 -10.47 8.96
N ALA A 93 -5.58 -9.52 9.20
CA ALA A 93 -7.00 -9.67 8.95
C ALA A 93 -7.32 -9.94 7.47
N LEU A 94 -6.51 -9.40 6.56
CA LEU A 94 -6.59 -9.65 5.12
C LEU A 94 -5.87 -10.95 4.67
N GLY A 95 -5.23 -11.68 5.58
CA GLY A 95 -4.49 -12.92 5.26
C GLY A 95 -3.12 -12.69 4.62
N LEU A 96 -2.59 -11.48 4.65
CA LEU A 96 -1.35 -11.08 3.97
C LEU A 96 -0.07 -11.25 4.81
N ALA A 97 -0.20 -11.53 6.11
CA ALA A 97 0.94 -11.52 7.05
C ALA A 97 2.04 -12.57 6.75
N GLY A 98 1.72 -13.61 5.97
CA GLY A 98 2.67 -14.62 5.51
C GLY A 98 3.36 -14.29 4.17
N GLU A 99 2.90 -13.26 3.46
CA GLU A 99 3.48 -12.81 2.18
C GLU A 99 4.59 -11.79 2.46
N GLN A 100 5.72 -12.25 2.97
CA GLN A 100 6.95 -11.45 3.02
C GLN A 100 7.69 -11.67 1.70
N ASP A 101 7.23 -11.01 0.66
CA ASP A 101 7.84 -11.10 -0.65
C ASP A 101 9.12 -10.27 -0.66
N PHE A 102 10.23 -10.85 -0.20
CA PHE A 102 11.57 -10.94 -0.82
C PHE A 102 12.56 -11.64 0.12
#